data_AF-A0A5D4RHY0-F1
#
_entry.id   AF-A0A5D4RHY0-F1
#
_cell.length_a   1.000
_cell.length_b   1.000
_cell.length_c   1.000
_cell.angle_alpha   90.00
_cell.angle_beta   90.00
_cell.angle_gamma   90.00
#
_symmetry.space_group_name_H-M   'P 1'
#
loop_
_entity.id
_entity.type
_entity.pdbx_description
1 polymer ?
#
loop_
_entity_poly.entity_id
_entity_poly.type
_entity_poly.pdbx_seq_one_letter_code
_entity_poly.pdbx_strand_id
1 'polypeptide(L)'
;MKKRVLIIIIVSLAFTLVSPFIFDARLEDKPDSLTQNLLFGGPFPFAEQTSYLPEQEDSYPVVIQFESPLEKETNYKLTPLVLTELSYFLFFFAVTTIIARLFKGNVRR
;
A
#
# COMPACT_ATOMS: atom_id res chain seq x y z
N MET A 1 -14.70 21.77 -9.50
CA MET A 1 -14.97 20.42 -8.95
C MET A 1 -14.20 19.33 -9.71
N LYS A 2 -14.38 19.18 -11.04
CA LYS A 2 -13.71 18.14 -11.84
C LYS A 2 -12.17 18.12 -11.73
N LYS A 3 -11.50 19.28 -11.86
CA LYS A 3 -10.04 19.40 -11.70
C LYS A 3 -9.54 18.91 -10.33
N ARG A 4 -10.27 19.23 -9.25
CA ARG A 4 -9.93 18.80 -7.89
C ARG A 4 -10.07 17.29 -7.72
N VAL A 5 -11.14 16.70 -8.25
CA VAL A 5 -11.33 15.24 -8.22
C VAL A 5 -10.22 14.53 -8.98
N LEU A 6 -9.83 15.03 -10.16
CA LEU A 6 -8.72 14.47 -10.93
C LEU A 6 -7.40 14.52 -10.15
N ILE A 7 -7.10 15.63 -9.48
CA ILE A 7 -5.90 15.75 -8.63
C ILE A 7 -5.94 14.71 -7.50
N ILE A 8 -7.09 14.53 -6.85
CA ILE A 8 -7.23 13.54 -5.78
C ILE A 8 -7.01 12.12 -6.30
N ILE A 9 -7.53 11.77 -7.48
CA ILE A 9 -7.28 10.47 -8.12
C ILE A 9 -5.79 10.26 -8.40
N ILE A 10 -5.10 11.27 -8.93
CA ILE A 10 -3.66 11.14 -9.22
C ILE A 10 -2.86 10.96 -7.92
N VAL A 11 -3.21 11.71 -6.88
CA VAL A 11 -2.57 11.60 -5.57
C VAL A 11 -2.87 10.25 -4.92
N SER A 12 -4.12 9.77 -4.93
CA SER A 12 -4.45 8.44 -4.40
C SER A 12 -3.71 7.34 -5.14
N LEU A 13 -3.63 7.42 -6.48
CA LEU A 13 -2.88 6.47 -7.28
C LEU A 13 -1.39 6.44 -6.92
N ALA A 14 -0.77 7.61 -6.71
CA ALA A 14 0.61 7.68 -6.27
C ALA A 14 0.80 6.98 -4.91
N PHE A 15 -0.09 7.21 -3.95
CA PHE A 15 -0.04 6.54 -2.64
C PHE A 15 -0.28 5.04 -2.75
N THR A 16 -1.23 4.61 -3.58
CA THR A 16 -1.49 3.19 -3.87
C THR A 16 -0.23 2.51 -4.38
N LEU A 17 0.42 3.08 -5.41
CA LEU A 17 1.60 2.50 -6.04
C LEU A 17 2.84 2.48 -5.14
N VAL A 18 2.97 3.46 -4.24
CA VAL A 18 4.10 3.52 -3.27
C VAL A 18 3.85 2.62 -2.06
N SER A 19 2.58 2.32 -1.72
CA SER A 19 2.26 1.58 -0.50
C SER A 19 2.96 0.23 -0.34
N PRO A 20 3.25 -0.59 -1.38
CA PRO A 20 4.00 -1.84 -1.21
C PRO A 20 5.37 -1.65 -0.58
N PHE A 21 6.04 -0.53 -0.85
CA PHE A 21 7.36 -0.20 -0.30
C PHE A 21 7.30 0.33 1.15
N ILE A 22 6.11 0.56 1.69
CA ILE A 22 5.92 1.09 3.06
C ILE A 22 5.66 -0.06 4.05
N PHE A 23 5.02 -1.15 3.60
CA PHE A 23 4.60 -2.24 4.46
C PHE A 23 5.55 -3.44 4.33
N ASP A 24 6.35 -3.69 5.34
CA ASP A 24 7.25 -4.84 5.37
C ASP A 24 6.52 -6.12 5.81
N ALA A 25 6.93 -7.26 5.25
CA ALA A 25 6.49 -8.58 5.68
C ALA A 25 7.42 -9.09 6.78
N ARG A 26 6.87 -9.38 7.97
CA ARG A 26 7.63 -9.93 9.10
C ARG A 26 7.24 -11.39 9.33
N LEU A 27 8.23 -12.26 9.37
CA LEU A 27 8.07 -13.68 9.71
C LEU A 27 8.76 -13.92 11.05
N GLU A 28 7.99 -14.36 12.04
CA GLU A 28 8.50 -14.59 13.40
C GLU A 28 9.25 -15.91 13.50
N ASP A 29 8.69 -16.97 12.92
CA ASP A 29 9.24 -18.32 12.95
C ASP A 29 9.63 -18.79 11.55
N LYS A 30 10.55 -19.75 11.49
CA LYS A 30 10.95 -20.42 10.25
C LYS A 30 9.77 -21.24 9.71
N PRO A 31 9.26 -20.95 8.51
CA PRO A 31 8.20 -21.76 7.90
C PRO A 31 8.76 -23.06 7.31
N ASP A 32 7.88 -24.05 7.12
CA ASP A 32 8.23 -25.35 6.53
C ASP A 32 8.79 -25.24 5.11
N SER A 33 8.35 -24.23 4.35
CA SER A 33 8.86 -23.89 3.01
C SER A 33 9.64 -22.58 3.04
N LEU A 34 10.87 -22.62 2.53
CA LEU A 34 11.74 -21.46 2.36
C LEU A 34 11.30 -20.54 1.21
N THR A 35 10.48 -21.05 0.29
CA THR A 35 9.86 -20.23 -0.76
C THR A 35 8.48 -19.83 -0.29
N GLN A 36 8.24 -18.53 -0.13
CA GLN A 36 6.98 -17.98 0.33
C GLN A 36 6.49 -16.87 -0.60
N ASN A 37 5.17 -16.81 -0.77
CA ASN A 37 4.50 -15.71 -1.44
C ASN A 37 4.10 -14.69 -0.37
N LEU A 38 4.78 -13.55 -0.37
CA LEU A 38 4.55 -12.49 0.60
C LEU A 38 3.67 -11.40 -0.01
N LEU A 39 2.76 -10.87 0.78
CA LEU A 39 1.82 -9.83 0.36
C LEU A 39 2.24 -8.47 0.90
N PHE A 40 2.26 -7.49 0.01
CA PHE A 40 2.67 -6.13 0.26
C PHE A 40 1.59 -5.14 -0.19
N GLY A 41 1.70 -3.92 0.32
CA GLY A 41 0.79 -2.82 0.04
C GLY A 41 -0.34 -2.73 1.06
N GLY A 42 -1.00 -1.58 1.08
CA GLY A 42 -2.05 -1.34 2.05
C GLY A 42 -2.95 -0.18 1.66
N PRO A 43 -4.16 -0.09 2.25
CA PRO A 43 -4.63 -0.88 3.40
C PRO A 43 -5.07 -2.32 3.09
N PHE A 44 -5.33 -2.65 1.82
CA PHE A 44 -5.59 -4.02 1.38
C PHE A 44 -4.38 -4.52 0.60
N PRO A 45 -3.62 -5.49 1.12
CA PRO A 45 -2.44 -6.02 0.44
C PRO A 45 -2.77 -6.57 -0.95
N PHE A 46 -2.04 -6.10 -1.96
CA PHE A 46 -2.37 -6.33 -3.36
C PHE A 46 -1.18 -6.70 -4.23
N ALA A 47 0.06 -6.48 -3.77
CA ALA A 47 1.27 -6.88 -4.48
C ALA A 47 1.80 -8.16 -3.84
N GLU A 48 1.75 -9.28 -4.56
CA GLU A 48 2.30 -10.55 -4.11
C GLU A 48 3.65 -10.79 -4.75
N GLN A 49 4.68 -11.06 -3.96
CA GLN A 49 6.02 -11.33 -4.45
C GLN A 49 6.55 -12.64 -3.86
N THR A 50 7.14 -13.47 -4.72
CA THR A 50 7.82 -14.69 -4.29
C THR A 50 9.20 -14.33 -3.72
N SER A 51 9.41 -14.65 -2.45
CA SER A 51 10.66 -14.40 -1.74
C SER A 51 11.27 -15.70 -1.23
N TYR A 52 12.60 -15.76 -1.23
CA TYR A 52 13.36 -16.88 -0.70
C TYR A 52 13.88 -16.51 0.68
N LEU A 53 13.55 -17.34 1.67
CA LEU A 53 13.83 -17.12 3.08
C LEU A 53 15.17 -17.74 3.49
N PRO A 54 15.82 -17.21 4.53
CA PRO A 54 17.06 -17.81 5.05
C PRO A 54 16.81 -19.22 5.60
N GLU A 55 17.75 -20.13 5.33
CA GLU A 55 17.68 -21.52 5.78
C GLU A 55 17.95 -21.69 7.28
N GLN A 56 18.77 -20.80 7.85
CA GLN A 56 19.19 -20.84 9.25
C GLN A 56 18.07 -20.34 10.16
N GLU A 57 17.75 -21.12 11.19
CA GLU A 57 16.69 -20.80 12.17
C GLU A 57 17.04 -19.58 13.01
N ASP A 58 18.33 -19.40 13.31
CA ASP A 58 18.89 -18.25 14.03
C ASP A 58 18.70 -16.90 13.30
N SER A 59 18.33 -16.93 12.01
CA SER A 59 18.06 -15.75 11.19
C SER A 59 16.63 -15.21 11.35
N TYR A 60 15.79 -15.87 12.16
CA TYR A 60 14.43 -15.46 12.45
C TYR A 60 14.36 -14.75 13.82
N PRO A 61 13.55 -13.68 13.98
CA PRO A 61 12.57 -13.16 13.03
C PRO A 61 13.24 -12.41 11.87
N VAL A 62 12.70 -12.61 10.66
CA VAL A 62 13.19 -11.94 9.45
C VAL A 62 12.17 -10.91 8.96
N VAL A 63 12.68 -9.77 8.51
CA VAL A 63 11.89 -8.71 7.87
C VAL A 63 12.26 -8.69 6.40
N ILE A 64 11.24 -8.82 5.54
CA ILE A 64 11.39 -8.84 4.10
C ILE A 64 10.67 -7.63 3.54
N GLN A 65 11.41 -6.84 2.79
CA GLN A 65 10.91 -5.64 2.15
C GLN A 65 10.41 -5.98 0.75
N PHE A 66 9.46 -5.19 0.27
CA PHE A 66 9.04 -5.26 -1.13
C PHE A 66 10.21 -4.84 -2.03
N GLU A 67 10.53 -5.67 -3.02
CA GLU A 67 11.58 -5.36 -3.98
C GLU A 67 10.98 -4.73 -5.24
N SER A 68 11.85 -4.27 -6.14
CA SER A 68 11.39 -3.70 -7.40
C SER A 68 10.57 -4.73 -8.20
N PRO A 69 9.35 -4.38 -8.67
CA PRO A 69 8.54 -5.27 -9.51
C PRO A 69 9.20 -5.63 -10.86
N LEU A 70 10.25 -4.90 -11.24
CA LEU A 70 11.05 -5.17 -12.44
C LEU A 70 12.11 -6.25 -12.20
N GLU A 71 12.51 -6.45 -10.94
CA GLU A 71 13.57 -7.38 -10.53
C GLU A 71 13.00 -8.71 -10.04
N LYS A 72 11.79 -8.71 -9.49
CA LYS A 72 11.10 -9.88 -8.95
C LYS A 72 9.73 -10.06 -9.58
N GLU A 73 9.36 -11.32 -9.81
CA GLU A 73 8.03 -11.68 -10.28
C GLU A 73 7.00 -11.24 -9.23
N THR A 74 6.21 -10.23 -9.60
CA THR A 74 5.17 -9.63 -8.74
C THR A 74 3.80 -9.87 -9.36
N ASN A 75 2.92 -10.54 -8.63
CA ASN A 75 1.54 -10.75 -9.01
C ASN A 75 0.63 -9.71 -8.33
N TYR A 76 0.00 -8.86 -9.13
CA TYR A 76 -0.92 -7.84 -8.65
C TYR A 76 -2.35 -8.37 -8.56
N LYS A 77 -2.87 -8.46 -7.34
CA LYS A 77 -4.26 -8.84 -7.06
C LYS A 77 -5.17 -7.64 -7.32
N LEU A 78 -5.96 -7.70 -8.40
CA LEU A 78 -6.79 -6.58 -8.86
C LEU A 78 -7.83 -6.11 -7.83
N THR A 79 -8.53 -7.03 -7.17
CA THR A 79 -9.57 -6.68 -6.19
C THR A 79 -9.02 -5.85 -5.03
N PRO A 80 -7.99 -6.30 -4.28
CA PRO A 80 -7.43 -5.48 -3.21
C PRO A 80 -6.73 -4.21 -3.72
N LEU A 81 -6.17 -4.22 -4.95
CA LEU A 81 -5.61 -3.01 -5.57
C LEU A 81 -6.67 -1.91 -5.72
N VAL A 82 -7.83 -2.26 -6.28
CA VAL A 82 -8.95 -1.30 -6.47
C VAL A 82 -9.51 -0.83 -5.12
N LEU A 83 -9.61 -1.73 -4.13
CA LEU A 83 -10.07 -1.36 -2.79
C LEU A 83 -9.10 -0.41 -2.09
N THR A 84 -7.79 -0.64 -2.23
CA THR A 84 -6.74 0.25 -1.72
C THR A 84 -6.82 1.63 -2.39
N GLU A 85 -6.94 1.67 -3.72
CA GLU A 85 -7.08 2.92 -4.46
C GLU A 85 -8.32 3.72 -4.04
N LEU A 86 -9.46 3.03 -3.94
CA LEU A 86 -10.71 3.65 -3.49
C LEU A 86 -10.57 4.17 -2.05
N SER A 87 -9.87 3.44 -1.18
CA SER A 87 -9.65 3.85 0.21
C SER A 87 -8.82 5.14 0.31
N TYR A 88 -7.70 5.22 -0.41
CA TYR A 88 -6.90 6.45 -0.45
C TYR A 88 -7.67 7.61 -1.11
N PHE A 89 -8.37 7.34 -2.20
CA PHE A 89 -9.20 8.36 -2.85
C PHE A 89 -10.24 8.94 -1.89
N LEU A 90 -11.01 8.09 -1.19
CA LEU A 90 -12.01 8.51 -0.23
C LEU A 90 -11.40 9.26 0.94
N PHE A 91 -10.24 8.80 1.45
CA PHE A 91 -9.51 9.47 2.52
C PHE A 91 -9.12 10.89 2.13
N PHE A 92 -8.40 11.07 1.01
CA PHE A 92 -7.99 12.39 0.54
C PHE A 92 -9.18 13.27 0.17
N PHE A 93 -10.22 12.68 -0.43
CA PHE A 93 -11.46 13.39 -0.71
C PHE A 93 -12.12 13.92 0.57
N ALA A 94 -12.22 13.10 1.62
CA ALA A 94 -12.76 13.49 2.91
C ALA A 94 -11.93 14.59 3.57
N VAL A 95 -10.61 14.39 3.68
CA VAL A 95 -9.68 15.37 4.28
C VAL A 95 -9.79 16.72 3.57
N THR A 96 -9.68 16.74 2.24
CA THR A 96 -9.78 18.00 1.50
C THR A 96 -11.16 18.65 1.65
N THR A 97 -12.23 17.87 1.79
CA THR A 97 -13.60 18.39 1.95
C THR A 97 -13.79 19.02 3.32
N ILE A 98 -13.29 18.37 4.37
CA ILE A 98 -13.29 18.90 5.74
C ILE A 98 -12.50 20.20 5.80
N ILE A 99 -11.27 20.21 5.26
CA ILE A 99 -10.41 21.40 5.19
C ILE A 99 -11.15 22.54 4.47
N ALA A 100 -11.68 22.29 3.28
CA ALA A 100 -12.40 23.30 2.52
C ALA A 100 -13.62 23.87 3.28
N ARG A 101 -14.32 23.04 4.05
CA ARG A 101 -15.46 23.47 4.87
C ARG A 101 -15.03 24.34 6.05
N LEU A 102 -13.95 23.98 6.73
CA LEU A 102 -13.41 24.76 7.85
C LEU A 102 -12.98 26.16 7.41
N PHE A 103 -12.19 26.25 6.32
CA PHE A 103 -11.73 27.56 5.82
C PHE A 103 -12.85 28.41 5.22
N LYS A 104 -13.87 27.81 4.59
CA LYS A 104 -15.03 28.55 4.08
C LYS A 104 -15.94 29.05 5.21
N GLY A 105 -15.98 28.36 6.35
CA GLY A 105 -16.72 28.79 7.54
C GLY A 105 -16.12 30.03 8.23
N ASN A 106 -14.80 30.21 8.15
CA ASN A 106 -14.10 31.35 8.76
C ASN A 106 -14.20 32.66 7.98
N VAL A 107 -14.65 32.65 6.71
CA VAL A 107 -14.82 33.86 5.89
C VAL A 107 -16.15 34.58 6.17
N ARG A 108 -17.04 33.99 6.98
CA ARG A 108 -18.36 34.55 7.34
C ARG A 108 -18.47 35.00 8.80
N ARG A 109 -17.37 35.06 9.55
CA ARG A 109 -17.33 35.64 10.90
C ARG A 109 -16.59 36.97 10.89
#